data_AF-A0A0L7L5X6-F1
#
_entry.id   AF-A0A0L7L5X6-F1
#
_cell.length_a   1.000
_cell.length_b   1.000
_cell.length_c   1.000
_cell.angle_alpha   90.00
_cell.angle_beta   90.00
_cell.angle_gamma   90.00
#
_symmetry.space_group_name_H-M   'P 1'
#
loop_
_entity.id
_entity.type
_entity.pdbx_description
1 polymer ?
#
loop_
_entity_poly.entity_id
_entity_poly.type
_entity_poly.pdbx_seq_one_letter_code
_entity_poly.pdbx_strand_id
1 'polypeptide(L)'
;MEMLKTLRTQINEDNKETLQIVEENITEKINKNVDEKFCKMELEINNIRIIQDEQQKRLDNFDKILRQRNLILFGIAEEERNYSDLEDIVLQIINIKMQTELDRKDIEFIGRVGKKNSKTRPLRLTLTTLGKKISILQQKKTLDGSGSYIKEDYPPQVLETRKALLPQLMEKRQKGLNATLKYDKIIIVTEKPCHKKGLSNSPLKETGHVQHNLITKVSKMSDMTFKNIISSKPFQGTSNQR
;
A
#
# COMPACT_ATOMS: atom_id res chain seq x y z
N MET A 1 -89.73 -1.76 14.55
CA MET A 1 -88.65 -0.78 14.83
C MET A 1 -87.36 -1.47 15.32
N GLU A 2 -87.45 -2.56 16.11
CA GLU A 2 -86.33 -3.41 16.55
C GLU A 2 -85.46 -3.98 15.40
N MET A 3 -86.07 -4.61 14.40
CA MET A 3 -85.34 -5.20 13.24
C MET A 3 -84.48 -4.20 12.46
N LEU A 4 -84.90 -2.94 12.37
CA LEU A 4 -84.13 -1.88 11.70
C LEU A 4 -82.92 -1.46 12.53
N LYS A 5 -83.00 -1.55 13.86
CA LYS A 5 -81.88 -1.26 14.75
C LYS A 5 -80.84 -2.37 14.70
N THR A 6 -81.27 -3.63 14.72
CA THR A 6 -80.36 -4.79 14.63
C THR A 6 -79.64 -4.85 13.29
N LEU A 7 -80.34 -4.57 12.18
CA LEU A 7 -79.70 -4.51 10.87
C LEU A 7 -78.65 -3.38 10.81
N ARG A 8 -78.94 -2.23 11.42
CA ARG A 8 -78.01 -1.10 11.49
C ARG A 8 -76.77 -1.40 12.34
N THR A 9 -76.92 -2.13 13.45
CA THR A 9 -75.78 -2.55 14.27
C THR A 9 -74.91 -3.56 13.53
N GLN A 10 -75.52 -4.54 12.85
CA GLN A 10 -74.80 -5.53 12.04
C GLN A 10 -73.96 -4.87 10.93
N ILE A 11 -74.57 -3.94 10.17
CA ILE A 11 -73.87 -3.20 9.11
C ILE A 11 -72.70 -2.38 9.68
N ASN A 12 -72.85 -1.80 10.87
CA ASN A 12 -71.77 -1.05 11.51
C ASN A 12 -70.64 -1.96 12.01
N GLU A 13 -70.96 -3.16 12.49
CA GLU A 13 -69.97 -4.17 12.89
C GLU A 13 -69.21 -4.71 11.67
N ASP A 14 -69.90 -5.11 10.60
CA ASP A 14 -69.28 -5.57 9.35
C ASP A 14 -68.38 -4.48 8.73
N ASN A 15 -68.82 -3.21 8.77
CA ASN A 15 -68.01 -2.08 8.32
C ASN A 15 -66.77 -1.86 9.20
N LYS A 16 -66.87 -2.12 10.51
CA LYS A 16 -65.74 -1.99 11.43
C LYS A 16 -64.71 -3.10 11.20
N GLU A 17 -65.16 -4.34 11.02
CA GLU A 17 -64.29 -5.48 10.71
C GLU A 17 -63.59 -5.32 9.37
N THR A 18 -64.33 -4.91 8.33
CA THR A 18 -63.74 -4.65 7.00
C THR A 18 -62.74 -3.52 7.03
N LEU A 19 -62.97 -2.44 7.79
CA LEU A 19 -61.99 -1.37 8.00
C LEU A 19 -60.72 -1.88 8.67
N GLN A 20 -60.82 -2.69 9.72
CA GLN A 20 -59.66 -3.29 10.39
C GLN A 20 -58.83 -4.16 9.45
N ILE A 21 -59.49 -5.03 8.68
CA ILE A 21 -58.82 -5.89 7.68
C ILE A 21 -58.10 -5.04 6.63
N VAL A 22 -58.72 -3.96 6.16
CA VAL A 22 -58.11 -3.06 5.19
C VAL A 22 -56.91 -2.32 5.80
N GLU A 23 -57.00 -1.85 7.05
CA GLU A 23 -55.88 -1.21 7.76
C GLU A 23 -54.69 -2.15 7.96
N GLU A 24 -54.94 -3.40 8.36
CA GLU A 24 -53.91 -4.43 8.52
C GLU A 24 -53.21 -4.73 7.19
N ASN A 25 -53.99 -4.95 6.12
CA ASN A 25 -53.45 -5.20 4.78
C ASN A 25 -52.62 -4.02 4.25
N ILE A 26 -53.08 -2.78 4.48
CA ILE A 26 -52.32 -1.58 4.11
C ILE A 26 -51.02 -1.52 4.90
N THR A 27 -51.07 -1.77 6.20
CA THR A 27 -49.91 -1.74 7.10
C THR A 27 -48.88 -2.80 6.71
N GLU A 28 -49.30 -4.05 6.47
CA GLU A 28 -48.41 -5.13 6.00
C GLU A 28 -47.77 -4.80 4.65
N LYS A 29 -48.55 -4.25 3.70
CA LYS A 29 -48.04 -3.87 2.39
C LYS A 29 -47.02 -2.73 2.47
N ILE A 30 -47.25 -1.75 3.35
CA ILE A 30 -46.31 -0.67 3.61
C ILE A 30 -45.04 -1.24 4.23
N ASN A 31 -45.15 -2.04 5.29
CA ASN A 31 -44.01 -2.64 5.98
C ASN A 31 -43.16 -3.48 5.02
N LYS A 32 -43.78 -4.33 4.21
CA LYS A 32 -43.06 -5.13 3.21
C LYS A 32 -42.30 -4.27 2.20
N ASN A 33 -42.91 -3.21 1.68
CA ASN A 33 -42.23 -2.29 0.75
C ASN A 33 -41.08 -1.53 1.42
N VAL A 34 -41.29 -1.12 2.67
CA VAL A 34 -40.28 -0.46 3.50
C VAL A 34 -39.10 -1.39 3.77
N ASP A 35 -39.35 -2.64 4.18
CA ASP A 35 -38.35 -3.68 4.42
C ASP A 35 -37.56 -4.01 3.15
N GLU A 36 -38.24 -4.16 2.00
CA GLU A 36 -37.58 -4.36 0.71
C GLU A 36 -36.63 -3.21 0.35
N LYS A 37 -37.02 -1.95 0.64
CA LYS A 37 -36.18 -0.79 0.44
C LYS A 37 -35.02 -0.75 1.44
N PHE A 38 -35.25 -1.09 2.71
CA PHE A 38 -34.18 -1.19 3.71
C PHE A 38 -33.15 -2.25 3.33
N CYS A 39 -33.59 -3.44 2.92
CA CYS A 39 -32.71 -4.50 2.42
C CYS A 39 -31.85 -4.02 1.23
N LYS A 40 -32.46 -3.33 0.26
CA LYS A 40 -31.70 -2.75 -0.88
C LYS A 40 -30.67 -1.72 -0.41
N MET A 41 -31.05 -0.85 0.52
CA MET A 41 -30.17 0.17 1.07
C MET A 41 -29.00 -0.44 1.86
N GLU A 42 -29.25 -1.48 2.66
CA GLU A 42 -28.19 -2.22 3.38
C GLU A 42 -27.20 -2.89 2.42
N LEU A 43 -27.71 -3.51 1.35
CA LEU A 43 -26.87 -4.09 0.30
C LEU A 43 -26.00 -3.03 -0.39
N GLU A 44 -26.57 -1.88 -0.75
CA GLU A 44 -25.82 -0.78 -1.34
C GLU A 44 -24.76 -0.21 -0.38
N ILE A 45 -25.10 -0.02 0.89
CA ILE A 45 -24.16 0.45 1.92
C ILE A 45 -22.98 -0.53 2.04
N ASN A 46 -23.25 -1.83 2.06
CA ASN A 46 -22.20 -2.84 2.14
C ASN A 46 -21.34 -2.85 0.88
N ASN A 47 -21.93 -2.72 -0.31
CA ASN A 47 -21.20 -2.61 -1.56
C ASN A 47 -20.30 -1.36 -1.59
N ILE A 48 -20.79 -0.21 -1.13
CA ILE A 48 -20.01 1.03 -1.04
C ILE A 48 -18.83 0.85 -0.08
N ARG A 49 -19.05 0.22 1.08
CA ARG A 49 -17.98 -0.07 2.05
C ARG A 49 -16.88 -0.96 1.46
N ILE A 50 -17.26 -1.99 0.69
CA ILE A 50 -16.31 -2.88 0.01
C ILE A 50 -15.49 -2.08 -1.01
N ILE A 51 -16.14 -1.29 -1.86
CA ILE A 51 -15.47 -0.46 -2.86
C ILE A 51 -14.54 0.55 -2.19
N GLN A 52 -14.95 1.17 -1.09
CA GLN A 52 -14.14 2.11 -0.33
C GLN A 52 -12.86 1.44 0.21
N ASP A 53 -12.98 0.25 0.79
CA ASP A 53 -11.83 -0.51 1.28
C ASP A 53 -10.86 -0.90 0.15
N GLU A 54 -11.39 -1.33 -0.99
CA GLU A 54 -10.58 -1.62 -2.18
C GLU A 54 -9.86 -0.38 -2.73
N GLN A 55 -10.56 0.76 -2.78
CA GLN A 55 -9.98 2.03 -3.21
C GLN A 55 -8.87 2.48 -2.25
N GLN A 56 -9.09 2.36 -0.95
CA GLN A 56 -8.08 2.69 0.05
C GLN A 56 -6.83 1.82 -0.12
N LYS A 57 -7.00 0.50 -0.29
CA LYS A 57 -5.88 -0.42 -0.57
C LYS A 57 -5.10 -0.04 -1.83
N ARG A 58 -5.79 0.41 -2.88
CA ARG A 58 -5.15 0.89 -4.12
C ARG A 58 -4.36 2.17 -3.87
N LEU A 59 -4.92 3.14 -3.14
CA LEU A 59 -4.23 4.37 -2.76
C LEU A 59 -2.96 4.08 -1.94
N ASP A 60 -3.06 3.20 -0.95
CA ASP A 60 -1.92 2.82 -0.11
C ASP A 60 -0.80 2.15 -0.95
N ASN A 61 -1.16 1.37 -1.96
CA ASN A 61 -0.21 0.79 -2.91
C ASN A 61 0.46 1.85 -3.79
N PHE A 62 -0.29 2.84 -4.28
CA PHE A 62 0.29 3.95 -5.04
C PHE A 62 1.26 4.76 -4.18
N ASP A 63 0.88 5.10 -2.96
CA ASP A 63 1.74 5.81 -2.01
C ASP A 63 3.04 5.05 -1.74
N LYS A 64 2.95 3.72 -1.58
CA LYS A 64 4.12 2.86 -1.43
C LYS A 64 5.05 2.93 -2.64
N ILE A 65 4.51 2.86 -3.86
CA ILE A 65 5.30 2.92 -5.10
C ILE A 65 5.96 4.30 -5.24
N LEU A 66 5.22 5.38 -5.00
CA LEU A 66 5.73 6.76 -5.08
C LEU A 66 6.87 7.01 -4.08
N ARG A 67 6.79 6.43 -2.87
CA ARG A 67 7.80 6.59 -1.83
C ARG A 67 8.90 5.53 -1.88
N GLN A 68 8.80 4.54 -2.76
CA GLN A 68 9.72 3.40 -2.80
C GLN A 68 11.18 3.84 -3.00
N ARG A 69 11.41 4.92 -3.75
CA ARG A 69 12.75 5.47 -4.03
C ARG A 69 13.13 6.66 -3.15
N ASN A 70 12.27 7.03 -2.20
CA ASN A 70 12.49 8.16 -1.32
C ASN A 70 13.29 7.77 -0.08
N LEU A 71 14.12 8.71 0.37
CA LEU A 71 14.86 8.71 1.62
C LEU A 71 14.62 10.04 2.34
N ILE A 72 14.60 9.98 3.68
CA ILE A 72 14.50 11.15 4.54
C ILE A 72 15.79 11.28 5.34
N LEU A 73 16.45 12.41 5.19
CA LEU A 73 17.67 12.75 5.91
C LEU A 73 17.33 13.75 7.02
N PHE A 74 17.85 13.47 8.21
CA PHE A 74 17.65 14.30 9.40
C PHE A 74 18.99 14.84 9.89
N GLY A 75 18.97 16.00 10.57
CA GLY A 75 20.15 16.58 11.19
C GLY A 75 21.16 17.20 10.22
N ILE A 76 20.69 17.79 9.11
CA ILE A 76 21.52 18.50 8.12
C ILE A 76 21.28 20.00 8.28
N ALA A 77 22.30 20.79 8.64
CA ALA A 77 22.18 22.24 8.83
C ALA A 77 21.50 22.94 7.63
N GLU A 78 20.69 23.97 7.88
CA GLU A 78 19.97 24.74 6.85
C GLU A 78 20.81 25.92 6.36
N GLU A 79 21.85 25.61 5.59
CA GLU A 79 22.79 26.59 5.03
C GLU A 79 22.60 26.82 3.52
N GLU A 80 21.67 26.08 2.90
CA GLU A 80 21.37 26.19 1.48
C GLU A 80 20.72 27.53 1.12
N ARG A 81 21.15 28.13 0.00
CA ARG A 81 20.51 29.31 -0.60
C ARG A 81 19.72 28.92 -1.84
N ASN A 82 20.28 27.99 -2.61
CA ASN A 82 19.75 27.54 -3.88
C ASN A 82 19.56 26.01 -3.90
N TYR A 83 18.84 25.53 -4.91
CA TYR A 83 18.63 24.10 -5.12
C TYR A 83 19.95 23.35 -5.36
N SER A 84 20.88 23.92 -6.14
CA SER A 84 22.20 23.32 -6.40
C SER A 84 23.01 23.12 -5.12
N ASP A 85 23.00 24.09 -4.20
CA ASP A 85 23.71 23.98 -2.92
C ASP A 85 23.20 22.78 -2.12
N LEU A 86 21.88 22.54 -2.19
CA LEU A 86 21.25 21.44 -1.49
C LEU A 86 21.65 20.09 -2.08
N GLU A 87 21.78 20.00 -3.42
CA GLU A 87 22.33 18.82 -4.08
C GLU A 87 23.78 18.58 -3.65
N ASP A 88 24.60 19.63 -3.63
CA ASP A 88 26.01 19.55 -3.28
C ASP A 88 26.22 19.10 -1.83
N ILE A 89 25.42 19.61 -0.89
CA ILE A 89 25.43 19.16 0.52
C ILE A 89 25.09 17.66 0.59
N VAL A 90 24.08 17.19 -0.14
CA VAL A 90 23.68 15.78 -0.13
C VAL A 90 24.75 14.89 -0.76
N LEU A 91 25.34 15.32 -1.88
CA LEU A 91 26.44 14.60 -2.52
C LEU A 91 27.67 14.52 -1.62
N GLN A 92 28.04 15.60 -0.93
CA GLN A 92 29.13 15.58 0.03
C GLN A 92 28.86 14.58 1.17
N ILE A 93 27.64 14.59 1.74
CA ILE A 93 27.29 13.66 2.81
C ILE A 93 27.39 12.21 2.31
N ILE A 94 26.84 11.89 1.15
CA ILE A 94 26.76 10.52 0.66
C ILE A 94 28.12 10.03 0.13
N ASN A 95 28.79 10.81 -0.71
CA ASN A 95 30.06 10.40 -1.31
C ASN A 95 31.19 10.41 -0.29
N ILE A 96 31.26 11.40 0.61
CA ILE A 96 32.38 11.54 1.56
C ILE A 96 32.12 10.72 2.82
N LYS A 97 30.97 10.92 3.50
CA LYS A 97 30.72 10.23 4.79
C LYS A 97 30.27 8.79 4.61
N MET A 98 29.54 8.48 3.53
CA MET A 98 29.06 7.12 3.29
C MET A 98 29.98 6.36 2.32
N GLN A 99 30.89 7.00 1.58
CA GLN A 99 31.72 6.33 0.57
C GLN A 99 30.88 5.55 -0.44
N THR A 100 29.71 6.08 -0.80
CA THR A 100 28.82 5.50 -1.80
C THR A 100 28.83 6.39 -3.03
N GLU A 101 28.98 5.83 -4.22
CA GLU A 101 28.97 6.60 -5.48
C GLU A 101 27.55 7.11 -5.80
N LEU A 102 27.33 8.41 -5.59
CA LEU A 102 26.12 9.11 -6.00
C LEU A 102 26.49 10.29 -6.91
N ASP A 103 25.83 10.34 -8.07
CA ASP A 103 25.94 11.45 -9.01
C ASP A 103 24.67 12.30 -9.01
N ARG A 104 24.77 13.54 -9.50
CA ARG A 104 23.60 14.42 -9.72
C ARG A 104 22.50 13.76 -10.57
N LYS A 105 22.87 12.90 -11.52
CA LYS A 105 21.93 12.18 -12.40
C LYS A 105 21.09 11.12 -11.68
N ASP A 106 21.57 10.64 -10.54
CA ASP A 106 20.86 9.65 -9.72
C ASP A 106 19.79 10.30 -8.83
N ILE A 107 19.76 11.63 -8.78
CA ILE A 107 18.85 12.43 -7.97
C ILE A 107 17.70 12.89 -8.86
N GLU A 108 16.48 12.49 -8.50
CA GLU A 108 15.26 12.91 -9.20
C GLU A 108 14.68 14.19 -8.56
N PHE A 109 14.70 14.27 -7.23
CA PHE A 109 14.19 15.43 -6.50
C PHE A 109 14.85 15.55 -5.14
N ILE A 110 15.19 16.78 -4.73
CA ILE A 110 15.59 17.10 -3.37
C ILE A 110 14.77 18.27 -2.83
N GLY A 111 14.35 18.19 -1.56
CA GLY A 111 13.74 19.34 -0.91
C GLY A 111 13.54 19.17 0.59
N ARG A 112 13.53 20.29 1.32
CA ARG A 112 13.17 20.32 2.74
C ARG A 112 11.68 20.08 2.92
N VAL A 113 11.33 19.28 3.93
CA VAL A 113 9.93 18.98 4.27
C VAL A 113 9.50 19.83 5.46
N GLY A 114 8.37 20.54 5.32
CA GLY A 114 7.74 21.30 6.38
C GLY A 114 8.14 22.79 6.45
N LYS A 115 7.47 23.50 7.36
CA LYS A 115 7.68 24.93 7.61
C LYS A 115 8.94 25.16 8.44
N LYS A 116 9.68 26.24 8.15
CA LYS A 116 10.89 26.60 8.89
C LYS A 116 10.53 26.87 10.36
N ASN A 117 11.25 26.24 11.27
CA ASN A 117 11.09 26.41 12.71
C ASN A 117 12.48 26.44 13.38
N SER A 118 12.53 26.40 14.71
CA SER A 118 13.80 26.37 15.45
C SER A 118 14.61 25.09 15.28
N LYS A 119 13.98 24.01 14.80
CA LYS A 119 14.62 22.72 14.54
C LYS A 119 14.97 22.61 13.05
N THR A 120 16.07 21.94 12.79
CA THR A 120 16.49 21.61 11.44
C THR A 120 15.45 20.75 10.73
N ARG A 121 14.94 21.21 9.57
CA ARG A 121 13.95 20.47 8.80
C ARG A 121 14.55 19.23 8.13
N PRO A 122 13.80 18.11 8.08
CA PRO A 122 14.23 16.94 7.33
C PRO A 122 14.25 17.21 5.83
N LEU A 123 15.15 16.52 5.14
CA LEU A 123 15.33 16.60 3.69
C LEU A 123 14.77 15.33 3.05
N ARG A 124 13.88 15.50 2.08
CA ARG A 124 13.39 14.44 1.20
C ARG A 124 14.30 14.35 -0.01
N LEU A 125 14.89 13.18 -0.18
CA LEU A 125 15.69 12.79 -1.33
C LEU A 125 14.94 11.71 -2.11
N THR A 126 14.60 11.98 -3.36
CA THR A 126 14.04 11.01 -4.30
C THR A 126 15.13 10.63 -5.30
N LEU A 127 15.39 9.33 -5.39
CA LEU A 127 16.41 8.77 -6.27
C LEU A 127 15.79 8.23 -7.55
N THR A 128 16.54 8.28 -8.64
CA THR A 128 16.13 7.75 -9.94
C THR A 128 15.94 6.23 -9.89
N THR A 129 16.80 5.51 -9.16
CA THR A 129 16.75 4.04 -9.08
C THR A 129 16.64 3.52 -7.65
N LEU A 130 15.92 2.40 -7.48
CA LEU A 130 15.83 1.70 -6.19
C LEU A 130 17.18 1.11 -5.76
N GLY A 131 18.01 0.70 -6.72
CA GLY A 131 19.35 0.15 -6.43
C GLY A 131 20.20 1.14 -5.64
N LYS A 132 20.25 2.40 -6.07
CA LYS A 132 20.98 3.46 -5.35
C LYS A 132 20.46 3.68 -3.94
N LYS A 133 19.12 3.66 -3.76
CA LYS A 133 18.51 3.72 -2.42
C LYS A 133 19.01 2.59 -1.51
N ILE A 134 19.05 1.36 -2.03
CA ILE A 134 19.50 0.18 -1.27
C ILE A 134 20.98 0.33 -0.88
N SER A 135 21.84 0.74 -1.81
CA SER A 135 23.27 0.97 -1.53
C SER A 135 23.48 1.99 -0.41
N ILE A 136 22.77 3.13 -0.46
CA ILE A 136 22.83 4.16 0.60
C ILE A 136 22.34 3.60 1.94
N LEU A 137 21.25 2.82 1.95
CA LEU A 137 20.70 2.25 3.18
C LEU A 137 21.58 1.16 3.80
N GLN A 138 22.38 0.44 3.02
CA GLN A 138 23.35 -0.54 3.54
C GLN A 138 24.42 0.16 4.36
N GLN A 139 24.83 1.35 3.91
CA GLN A 139 25.93 2.11 4.49
C GLN A 139 25.50 3.14 5.53
N LYS A 140 24.21 3.24 5.83
CA LYS A 140 23.64 4.23 6.77
C LYS A 140 24.27 4.27 8.16
N LYS A 141 24.87 3.15 8.61
CA LYS A 141 25.53 3.07 9.92
C LYS A 141 26.78 3.95 10.01
N THR A 142 27.40 4.32 8.90
CA THR A 142 28.58 5.20 8.93
C THR A 142 28.26 6.63 9.31
N LEU A 143 26.98 7.03 9.26
CA LEU A 143 26.53 8.34 9.71
C LEU A 143 26.30 8.41 11.22
N ASP A 144 26.30 7.27 11.92
CA ASP A 144 26.12 7.22 13.36
C ASP A 144 27.25 8.02 14.04
N GLY A 145 26.88 8.96 14.93
CA GLY A 145 27.83 9.87 15.59
C GLY A 145 28.07 11.21 14.89
N SER A 146 27.66 11.36 13.62
CA SER A 146 27.83 12.62 12.87
C SER A 146 26.73 13.67 13.12
N GLY A 147 25.73 13.36 13.94
CA GLY A 147 24.54 14.19 14.18
C GLY A 147 23.47 14.09 13.09
N SER A 148 23.79 13.50 11.94
CA SER A 148 22.85 13.25 10.84
C SER A 148 22.48 11.76 10.76
N TYR A 149 21.24 11.45 10.35
CA TYR A 149 20.81 10.07 10.14
C TYR A 149 19.80 9.95 8.99
N ILE A 150 19.72 8.76 8.39
CA ILE A 150 18.87 8.48 7.23
C ILE A 150 17.80 7.45 7.58
N LYS A 151 16.57 7.72 7.17
CA LYS A 151 15.44 6.79 7.24
C LYS A 151 14.77 6.66 5.89
N GLU A 152 14.03 5.57 5.73
CA GLU A 152 13.12 5.42 4.59
C GLU A 152 11.89 6.32 4.78
N ASP A 153 11.37 6.82 3.66
CA ASP A 153 10.09 7.53 3.61
C ASP A 153 8.95 6.50 3.58
N TYR A 154 8.16 6.45 4.65
CA TYR A 154 7.00 5.56 4.76
C TYR A 154 5.72 6.38 4.92
N PRO A 155 4.58 5.86 4.41
CA PRO A 155 3.30 6.52 4.61
C PRO A 155 2.91 6.56 6.11
N PRO A 156 2.05 7.50 6.54
CA PRO A 156 1.71 7.72 7.94
C PRO A 156 1.20 6.46 8.66
N GLN A 157 0.30 5.71 8.02
CA GLN A 157 -0.24 4.46 8.55
C GLN A 157 0.86 3.44 8.88
N VAL A 158 1.88 3.33 8.03
CA VAL A 158 3.02 2.42 8.26
C VAL A 158 3.91 2.95 9.38
N LEU A 159 4.09 4.26 9.50
CA LEU A 159 4.83 4.84 10.63
C LEU A 159 4.14 4.56 11.97
N GLU A 160 2.81 4.62 12.02
CA GLU A 160 2.01 4.26 13.20
C GLU A 160 2.14 2.78 13.55
N THR A 161 1.95 1.89 12.59
CA THR A 161 2.15 0.44 12.78
C THR A 161 3.56 0.13 13.25
N ARG A 162 4.58 0.80 12.69
CA ARG A 162 5.97 0.62 13.12
C ARG A 162 6.18 1.06 14.57
N LYS A 163 5.59 2.18 15.01
CA LYS A 163 5.64 2.61 16.41
C LYS A 163 5.03 1.55 17.34
N ALA A 164 3.88 0.99 16.97
CA ALA A 164 3.22 -0.07 17.73
C ALA A 164 4.05 -1.38 17.79
N LEU A 165 4.83 -1.68 16.75
CA LEU A 165 5.67 -2.87 16.68
C LEU A 165 7.03 -2.75 17.40
N LEU A 166 7.47 -1.54 17.75
CA LEU A 166 8.77 -1.32 18.41
C LEU A 166 8.91 -2.08 19.74
N PRO A 167 7.93 -2.06 20.67
CA PRO A 167 8.04 -2.81 21.92
C PRO A 167 8.21 -4.33 21.69
N GLN A 168 7.40 -4.90 20.80
CA GLN A 168 7.48 -6.33 20.46
C GLN A 168 8.82 -6.70 19.79
N LEU A 169 9.37 -5.79 18.99
CA LEU A 169 10.70 -5.96 18.38
C LEU A 169 11.79 -5.98 19.45
N MET A 170 11.72 -5.09 20.44
CA MET A 170 12.68 -5.03 21.55
C MET A 170 12.60 -6.29 22.41
N GLU A 171 11.39 -6.76 22.75
CA GLU A 171 11.18 -8.00 23.49
C GLU A 171 11.80 -9.22 22.77
N LYS A 172 11.59 -9.35 21.45
CA LYS A 172 12.19 -10.42 20.65
C LYS A 172 13.72 -10.35 20.64
N ARG A 173 14.31 -9.16 20.59
CA ARG A 173 15.76 -8.97 20.69
C ARG A 173 16.31 -9.30 22.07
N GLN A 174 15.58 -8.98 23.15
CA GLN A 174 15.94 -9.36 24.51
C GLN A 174 15.92 -10.88 24.70
N LYS A 175 15.01 -11.59 24.00
CA LYS A 175 15.00 -13.07 23.92
C LYS A 175 16.14 -13.67 23.07
N GLY A 176 17.06 -12.85 22.56
CA GLY A 176 18.18 -13.30 21.74
C GLY A 176 17.84 -13.60 20.27
N LEU A 177 16.62 -13.26 19.81
CA LEU A 177 16.23 -13.45 18.41
C LEU A 177 16.74 -12.30 17.54
N ASN A 178 17.33 -12.62 16.39
CA ASN A 178 17.75 -11.65 15.38
C ASN A 178 16.53 -11.06 14.63
N ALA A 179 15.80 -10.17 15.30
CA ALA A 179 14.59 -9.55 14.78
C ALA A 179 14.86 -8.16 14.15
N THR A 180 14.30 -7.95 12.96
CA THR A 180 14.38 -6.70 12.18
C THR A 180 13.00 -6.25 11.73
N LEU A 181 12.78 -4.94 11.62
CA LEU A 181 11.51 -4.38 11.17
C LEU A 181 11.62 -3.95 9.70
N LYS A 182 10.92 -4.65 8.80
CA LYS A 182 10.84 -4.30 7.38
C LYS A 182 9.42 -3.83 7.06
N TYR A 183 9.31 -2.59 6.56
CA TYR A 183 8.02 -1.96 6.31
C TYR A 183 7.10 -2.02 7.53
N ASP A 184 5.99 -2.75 7.47
CA ASP A 184 4.96 -2.95 8.50
C ASP A 184 5.13 -4.26 9.30
N LYS A 185 6.22 -5.02 9.10
CA LYS A 185 6.36 -6.39 9.65
C LYS A 185 7.68 -6.62 10.36
N ILE A 186 7.64 -7.43 11.43
CA ILE A 186 8.83 -7.94 12.11
C ILE A 186 9.27 -9.24 11.42
N ILE A 187 10.52 -9.28 10.97
CA ILE A 187 11.16 -10.44 10.36
C ILE A 187 12.24 -10.94 11.30
N ILE A 188 12.15 -12.22 11.68
CA ILE A 188 13.19 -12.94 12.42
C ILE A 188 14.12 -13.56 11.38
N VAL A 189 15.38 -13.12 11.37
CA VAL A 189 16.41 -13.70 10.52
C VAL A 189 16.93 -14.93 11.24
N THR A 190 16.39 -16.10 10.87
CA THR A 190 17.09 -17.35 11.13
C THR A 190 18.31 -17.38 10.21
N GLU A 191 19.49 -17.62 10.77
CA GLU A 191 20.68 -17.83 9.95
C GLU A 191 20.37 -18.96 8.96
N LYS A 192 20.41 -18.65 7.66
CA LYS A 192 20.31 -19.71 6.65
C LYS A 192 21.45 -20.69 6.93
N PRO A 193 21.23 -22.02 6.91
CA PRO A 193 22.33 -22.95 6.95
C PRO A 193 23.25 -22.61 5.78
N CYS A 194 24.45 -22.16 6.10
CA CYS A 194 25.50 -21.94 5.13
C CYS A 194 25.78 -23.30 4.48
N HIS A 195 25.30 -23.53 3.26
CA HIS A 195 25.97 -24.47 2.39
C HIS A 195 27.36 -23.87 2.14
N LYS A 196 28.30 -24.21 3.03
CA LYS A 196 29.72 -24.12 2.75
C LYS A 196 29.93 -24.93 1.48
N LYS A 197 29.81 -24.29 0.31
CA LYS A 197 30.42 -24.81 -0.91
C LYS A 197 31.89 -24.85 -0.54
N GLY A 198 32.39 -26.05 -0.24
CA GLY A 198 33.82 -26.27 -0.06
C GLY A 198 34.54 -25.63 -1.24
N LEU A 199 35.62 -24.93 -0.97
CA LEU A 199 36.53 -24.46 -2.00
C LEU A 199 36.86 -25.67 -2.89
N SER A 200 36.28 -25.73 -4.08
CA SER A 200 36.75 -26.68 -5.08
C SER A 200 38.06 -26.10 -5.60
N ASN A 201 39.17 -26.77 -5.28
CA ASN A 201 40.47 -26.45 -5.82
C ASN A 201 40.39 -26.40 -7.35
N SER A 202 40.52 -25.22 -7.93
CA SER A 202 40.65 -25.05 -9.38
C SER A 202 41.98 -25.68 -9.83
N PRO A 203 42.02 -26.48 -10.91
CA PRO A 203 43.28 -26.82 -11.55
C PRO A 203 43.74 -25.67 -12.46
N LEU A 204 45.04 -25.37 -12.40
CA LEU A 204 45.73 -24.43 -13.28
C LEU A 204 46.12 -25.08 -14.62
N LYS A 205 45.78 -24.38 -15.71
CA LYS A 205 46.39 -24.34 -17.07
C LYS A 205 46.34 -25.65 -17.91
N GLU A 206 46.33 -25.72 -19.25
CA GLU A 206 46.80 -24.87 -20.37
C GLU A 206 45.92 -25.03 -21.64
N THR A 207 46.21 -24.17 -22.62
CA THR A 207 45.83 -24.04 -24.05
C THR A 207 45.23 -25.20 -24.84
N GLY A 208 44.28 -24.87 -25.74
CA GLY A 208 43.96 -25.68 -26.93
C GLY A 208 42.61 -25.35 -27.56
N HIS A 209 42.59 -24.82 -28.78
CA HIS A 209 41.39 -24.72 -29.62
C HIS A 209 40.94 -26.11 -30.09
N VAL A 210 39.66 -26.46 -29.87
CA VAL A 210 38.89 -27.36 -30.76
C VAL A 210 37.40 -26.96 -30.71
N GLN A 211 36.80 -26.70 -31.86
CA GLN A 211 35.36 -26.58 -32.08
C GLN A 211 34.67 -27.93 -31.92
N HIS A 212 33.50 -27.98 -31.27
CA HIS A 212 32.45 -28.92 -31.66
C HIS A 212 31.06 -28.36 -31.31
N ASN A 213 30.22 -28.27 -32.34
CA ASN A 213 28.78 -28.13 -32.25
C ASN A 213 28.16 -29.43 -31.69
N LEU A 214 27.21 -29.31 -30.76
CA LEU A 214 26.13 -30.29 -30.61
C LEU A 214 24.81 -29.57 -30.32
N ILE A 215 23.88 -29.77 -31.25
CA ILE A 215 22.46 -29.43 -31.16
C ILE A 215 21.78 -30.43 -30.23
N THR A 216 20.91 -29.99 -29.32
CA THR A 216 19.77 -30.82 -28.87
C THR A 216 18.56 -29.94 -28.59
N LYS A 217 17.42 -30.39 -29.14
CA LYS A 217 16.10 -29.76 -29.15
C LYS A 217 15.28 -30.15 -27.90
N VAL A 218 14.13 -29.48 -27.76
CA VAL A 218 12.87 -29.88 -27.07
C VAL A 218 12.81 -29.50 -25.56
N SER A 219 11.74 -28.94 -24.97
CA SER A 219 10.33 -28.69 -25.32
C SER A 219 9.79 -27.47 -24.58
N LYS A 220 8.95 -26.66 -25.23
CA LYS A 220 7.98 -25.77 -24.56
C LYS A 220 6.60 -26.43 -24.58
N MET A 221 6.07 -26.72 -23.40
CA MET A 221 4.64 -26.88 -23.10
C MET A 221 4.34 -25.86 -21.99
N SER A 222 3.23 -25.15 -21.86
CA SER A 222 2.05 -24.88 -22.69
C SER A 222 1.28 -23.84 -21.87
N ASP A 223 1.26 -22.57 -22.29
CA ASP A 223 0.41 -21.55 -21.65
C ASP A 223 -0.97 -21.58 -22.31
N MET A 224 -1.89 -22.30 -21.66
CA MET A 224 -3.31 -22.25 -21.97
C MET A 224 -4.03 -21.33 -20.98
N THR A 225 -4.59 -20.27 -21.56
CA THR A 225 -5.91 -19.69 -21.25
C THR A 225 -6.12 -18.97 -19.92
N PHE A 226 -6.05 -17.64 -19.96
CA PHE A 226 -7.01 -16.75 -19.27
C PHE A 226 -7.30 -15.52 -20.14
N LYS A 227 -8.00 -15.75 -21.26
CA LYS A 227 -8.81 -14.73 -21.93
C LYS A 227 -10.25 -15.21 -21.84
N ASN A 228 -11.03 -14.60 -20.97
CA ASN A 228 -12.45 -14.30 -21.17
C ASN A 228 -12.93 -13.52 -19.95
N ILE A 229 -13.87 -12.60 -20.16
CA ILE A 229 -14.42 -11.60 -19.23
C ILE A 229 -13.66 -10.27 -19.26
N ILE A 230 -13.62 -9.60 -20.42
CA ILE A 230 -13.98 -8.17 -20.54
C ILE A 230 -14.61 -7.98 -21.93
N SER A 231 -15.93 -8.13 -22.01
CA SER A 231 -16.72 -7.60 -23.11
C SER A 231 -17.95 -6.90 -22.53
N SER A 232 -17.80 -5.62 -22.22
CA SER A 232 -18.93 -4.71 -22.12
C SER A 232 -18.49 -3.35 -22.67
N LYS A 233 -19.25 -2.89 -23.66
CA LYS A 233 -19.02 -1.79 -24.59
C LYS A 233 -18.68 -0.44 -23.93
N PRO A 234 -18.00 0.48 -24.65
CA PRO A 234 -17.83 1.86 -24.21
C PRO A 234 -19.15 2.64 -24.27
N PHE A 235 -19.38 3.42 -23.23
CA PHE A 235 -20.49 4.37 -23.06
C PHE A 235 -20.31 5.54 -24.03
N GLN A 236 -21.21 5.71 -25.00
CA GLN A 236 -21.26 6.91 -25.83
C GLN A 236 -22.05 7.99 -25.09
N GLY A 237 -21.39 9.09 -24.75
CA GLY A 237 -22.03 10.28 -24.19
C GLY A 237 -22.83 11.01 -25.26
N THR A 238 -24.11 11.25 -24.99
CA THR A 238 -24.94 12.16 -25.77
C THR A 238 -24.72 13.59 -25.27
N SER A 239 -24.04 14.39 -26.08
CA SER A 239 -24.02 15.84 -25.97
C SER A 239 -25.35 16.40 -26.51
N ASN A 240 -26.26 16.79 -25.63
CA ASN A 240 -27.35 17.68 -26.01
C ASN A 240 -26.84 19.13 -25.95
N GLN A 241 -26.67 19.73 -27.13
CA GLN A 241 -26.57 21.19 -27.27
C GLN A 241 -27.96 21.80 -27.04
N ARG A 242 -27.99 22.82 -26.18
CA ARG A 242 -29.01 23.87 -26.15
C ARG A 242 -28.42 25.11 -26.80
#